data_AF-A0A937WJJ8-F1
#
_entry.id   AF-A0A937WJJ8-F1
#
_cell.length_a   1.000
_cell.length_b   1.000
_cell.length_c   1.000
_cell.angle_alpha   90.00
_cell.angle_beta   90.00
_cell.angle_gamma   90.00
#
_symmetry.space_group_name_H-M   'P 1'
#
loop_
_entity.id
_entity.type
_entity.pdbx_description
1 polymer ?
#
loop_
_entity_poly.entity_id
_entity_poly.type
_entity_poly.pdbx_seq_one_letter_code
_entity_poly.pdbx_strand_id
1 'polypeptide(L)'
;MLKPNLSEIPIVSICNREGTVTLILPRQESMYPGVIYEVWDCILNKAVGLVEIDSVGYEQCYSKAVDRIEPIFWAELERKMDKDPSPPENIILYPYINIQLKYLIELVIYAIHERLIVR
;
A
#
# COMPACT_ATOMS: atom_id res chain seq x y z
N MET A 1 -2.46 15.88 -7.85
CA MET A 1 -0.98 15.82 -7.93
C MET A 1 -0.63 14.35 -8.06
N LEU A 2 -0.32 13.88 -9.27
CA LEU A 2 -0.09 12.46 -9.57
C LEU A 2 1.23 12.01 -8.91
N LYS A 3 1.22 10.89 -8.19
CA LYS A 3 2.47 10.32 -7.64
C LYS A 3 3.38 9.86 -8.79
N PRO A 4 4.68 10.18 -8.75
CA PRO A 4 5.59 9.88 -9.85
C PRO A 4 5.84 8.38 -10.00
N ASN A 5 5.56 7.79 -11.17
CA ASN A 5 6.03 6.47 -11.65
C ASN A 5 6.08 5.32 -10.63
N LEU A 6 5.10 5.24 -9.73
CA LEU A 6 4.94 4.09 -8.85
C LEU A 6 3.99 3.10 -9.51
N SER A 7 4.36 1.82 -9.51
CA SER A 7 3.49 0.76 -10.02
C SER A 7 2.18 0.76 -9.25
N GLU A 8 1.09 1.04 -9.96
CA GLU A 8 -0.27 0.99 -9.44
C GLU A 8 -0.66 -0.47 -9.22
N ILE A 9 -1.19 -0.75 -8.03
CA ILE A 9 -1.61 -2.10 -7.66
C ILE A 9 -3.12 -2.06 -7.43
N PRO A 10 -3.91 -2.69 -8.32
CA PRO A 10 -5.35 -2.76 -8.14
C PRO A 10 -5.72 -3.70 -7.00
N ILE A 11 -6.89 -3.48 -6.41
CA ILE A 11 -7.50 -4.41 -5.47
C ILE A 11 -8.31 -5.44 -6.28
N VAL A 12 -8.09 -6.73 -6.01
CA VAL A 12 -8.84 -7.82 -6.66
C VAL A 12 -10.18 -8.04 -5.96
N SER A 13 -10.17 -8.01 -4.63
CA SER A 13 -11.33 -8.31 -3.80
C SER A 13 -11.09 -7.83 -2.36
N ILE A 14 -12.14 -7.79 -1.56
CA ILE A 14 -12.08 -7.54 -0.12
C ILE A 14 -12.72 -8.72 0.62
N CYS A 15 -12.23 -9.00 1.83
CA CYS A 15 -12.88 -9.98 2.70
C CYS A 15 -12.69 -9.64 4.17
N ASN A 16 -13.47 -10.32 5.01
CA ASN A 16 -13.27 -10.32 6.46
C ASN A 16 -12.27 -11.42 6.84
N ARG A 17 -11.17 -11.02 7.47
CA ARG A 17 -10.25 -11.96 8.12
C ARG A 17 -9.97 -11.46 9.52
N GLU A 18 -10.22 -12.32 10.49
CA GLU A 18 -9.97 -12.03 11.92
C GLU A 18 -10.71 -10.78 12.42
N GLY A 19 -11.91 -10.52 11.86
CA GLY A 19 -12.73 -9.38 12.26
C GLY A 19 -12.27 -8.04 11.68
N THR A 20 -11.38 -8.05 10.69
CA THR A 20 -10.86 -6.85 10.04
C THR A 20 -10.97 -6.92 8.53
N VAL A 21 -11.12 -5.77 7.87
CA VAL A 21 -11.08 -5.68 6.41
C VAL A 21 -9.70 -6.08 5.92
N THR A 22 -9.70 -7.09 5.06
CA THR A 22 -8.53 -7.54 4.29
C THR A 22 -8.69 -7.10 2.85
N LEU A 23 -7.70 -6.37 2.32
CA LEU A 23 -7.63 -6.10 0.88
C LEU A 23 -6.81 -7.21 0.22
N ILE A 24 -7.38 -7.83 -0.81
CA ILE A 24 -6.74 -8.87 -1.60
C ILE A 24 -6.11 -8.24 -2.84
N LEU A 25 -4.82 -8.46 -3.02
CA LEU A 25 -4.01 -7.88 -4.09
C LEU A 25 -3.51 -8.99 -5.04
N PRO A 26 -3.24 -8.68 -6.32
CA PRO A 26 -2.56 -9.62 -7.19
C PRO A 26 -1.12 -9.82 -6.70
N ARG A 27 -0.63 -11.06 -6.73
CA ARG A 27 0.76 -11.33 -6.34
C ARG A 27 1.74 -10.61 -7.27
N GLN A 28 2.74 -9.97 -6.66
CA GLN A 28 3.91 -9.41 -7.35
C GLN A 28 5.19 -9.87 -6.65
N GLU A 29 6.32 -9.91 -7.37
CA GLU A 29 7.60 -10.38 -6.81
C GLU A 29 8.08 -9.54 -5.61
N SER A 30 7.73 -8.25 -5.57
CA SER A 30 8.09 -7.34 -4.50
C SER A 30 7.21 -7.44 -3.25
N MET A 31 6.17 -8.28 -3.26
CA MET A 31 5.26 -8.44 -2.12
C MET A 31 5.72 -9.57 -1.19
N TYR A 32 5.98 -9.20 0.07
CA TYR A 32 6.26 -10.11 1.17
C TYR A 32 5.63 -9.58 2.46
N PRO A 33 5.40 -10.44 3.47
CA PRO A 33 4.83 -9.99 4.74
C PRO A 33 5.63 -8.83 5.36
N GLY A 34 4.92 -7.79 5.84
CA GLY A 34 5.51 -6.58 6.40
C GLY A 34 5.73 -5.43 5.41
N VAL A 35 5.52 -5.64 4.10
CA VAL A 35 5.55 -4.53 3.13
C VAL A 35 4.32 -3.65 3.31
N ILE A 36 4.52 -2.33 3.37
CA ILE A 36 3.44 -1.36 3.53
C ILE A 36 3.10 -0.72 2.18
N TYR A 37 1.81 -0.56 1.94
CA TYR A 37 1.24 0.14 0.80
C TYR A 37 0.32 1.24 1.27
N GLU A 38 0.30 2.33 0.52
CA GLU A 38 -0.63 3.42 0.69
C GLU A 38 -1.86 3.20 -0.17
N VAL A 39 -3.03 3.26 0.46
CA VAL A 39 -4.33 3.14 -0.21
C VAL A 39 -4.76 4.52 -0.67
N TRP A 40 -5.07 4.66 -1.95
CA TRP A 40 -5.34 5.94 -2.60
C TRP A 40 -6.70 5.96 -3.27
N ASP A 41 -7.44 7.04 -3.06
CA ASP A 41 -8.67 7.34 -3.80
C ASP A 41 -8.33 8.22 -5.01
N CYS A 42 -8.55 7.69 -6.20
CA CYS A 42 -8.23 8.36 -7.46
C CYS A 42 -9.16 9.53 -7.77
N ILE A 43 -10.41 9.50 -7.32
CA ILE A 43 -11.39 10.58 -7.55
C ILE A 43 -11.04 11.77 -6.66
N LEU A 44 -10.79 11.49 -5.38
CA LEU A 44 -10.46 12.53 -4.39
C LEU A 44 -8.98 12.93 -4.45
N ASN A 45 -8.16 12.18 -5.18
CA ASN A 45 -6.70 12.37 -5.31
C ASN A 45 -6.04 12.50 -3.92
N LYS A 46 -6.34 11.57 -3.01
CA LYS A 46 -5.80 11.57 -1.64
C LYS A 46 -5.58 10.15 -1.10
N ALA A 47 -4.71 10.06 -0.10
CA ALA A 47 -4.53 8.85 0.69
C ALA A 47 -5.75 8.62 1.60
N VAL A 48 -6.23 7.38 1.68
CA VAL A 48 -7.35 7.00 2.55
C VAL A 48 -6.92 6.05 3.68
N GLY A 49 -5.71 5.49 3.58
CA GLY A 49 -5.12 4.69 4.65
C GLY A 49 -3.82 4.02 4.23
N LEU A 50 -3.29 3.18 5.13
CA LEU A 50 -2.14 2.33 4.90
C LEU A 50 -2.53 0.88 5.18
N VAL A 51 -2.00 -0.03 4.38
CA VAL A 51 -2.11 -1.47 4.61
C VAL A 51 -0.73 -2.12 4.62
N GLU A 52 -0.58 -3.15 5.43
CA GLU A 52 0.59 -4.01 5.45
C GLU A 52 0.23 -5.36 4.84
N ILE A 53 1.09 -5.93 4.00
CA ILE A 53 0.96 -7.30 3.54
C ILE A 53 1.12 -8.24 4.74
N ASP A 54 0.10 -9.04 4.99
CA ASP A 54 0.06 -9.99 6.09
C ASP A 54 0.50 -11.39 5.65
N SER A 55 0.03 -11.84 4.47
CA SER A 55 0.39 -13.15 3.93
C SER A 55 0.36 -13.18 2.40
N VAL A 56 1.15 -14.09 1.82
CA VAL A 56 1.33 -14.22 0.38
C VAL A 56 0.97 -15.65 -0.04
N GLY A 57 -0.09 -15.78 -0.82
CA GLY A 57 -0.53 -17.03 -1.46
C GLY A 57 0.10 -17.23 -2.84
N TYR A 58 -0.38 -18.22 -3.58
CA TYR A 58 0.15 -18.58 -4.90
C TYR A 58 -0.06 -17.46 -5.94
N GLU A 59 -1.27 -16.92 -6.04
CA GLU A 59 -1.62 -15.85 -7.00
C GLU A 59 -2.02 -14.52 -6.35
N GLN A 60 -2.20 -14.51 -5.03
CA GLN A 60 -2.78 -13.40 -4.31
C GLN A 60 -1.99 -13.07 -3.04
N CYS A 61 -2.06 -11.82 -2.64
CA CYS A 61 -1.55 -11.33 -1.37
C CYS A 61 -2.71 -10.80 -0.53
N TYR A 62 -2.63 -11.03 0.78
CA TYR A 62 -3.60 -10.54 1.76
C TYR A 62 -2.95 -9.45 2.57
N SER A 63 -3.69 -8.39 2.83
CA SER A 63 -3.21 -7.24 3.60
C SER A 63 -4.14 -6.92 4.76
N LYS A 64 -3.60 -6.22 5.76
CA LYS A 64 -4.36 -5.70 6.90
C LYS A 64 -4.18 -4.20 6.99
N ALA A 65 -5.23 -3.49 7.39
CA ALA A 65 -5.16 -2.06 7.66
C ALA A 65 -4.22 -1.78 8.84
N VAL A 66 -3.22 -0.92 8.64
CA VAL A 66 -2.31 -0.44 9.70
C VAL A 66 -2.53 1.04 10.03
N ASP A 67 -3.10 1.80 9.09
CA ASP A 67 -3.56 3.16 9.36
C ASP A 67 -4.86 3.45 8.59
N ARG A 68 -5.82 4.08 9.26
CA ARG A 68 -7.17 4.34 8.77
C ARG A 68 -7.43 5.84 8.65
N ILE A 69 -6.68 6.49 7.76
CA ILE A 69 -6.67 7.94 7.56
C ILE A 69 -8.09 8.49 7.32
N GLU A 70 -8.92 7.78 6.55
CA GLU A 70 -10.29 8.18 6.23
C GLU A 70 -11.32 7.21 6.84
N PRO A 71 -11.85 7.48 8.06
CA PRO A 71 -12.66 6.51 8.80
C PRO A 71 -13.94 6.09 8.09
N ILE A 72 -14.56 6.99 7.34
CA ILE A 72 -15.82 6.72 6.62
C ILE A 72 -15.58 5.66 5.54
N PHE A 73 -14.50 5.78 4.79
CA PHE A 73 -14.10 4.81 3.76
C PHE A 73 -13.91 3.41 4.36
N TRP A 74 -13.18 3.31 5.48
CA TRP A 74 -12.95 2.01 6.14
C TRP A 74 -14.24 1.41 6.71
N ALA A 75 -15.11 2.23 7.31
CA ALA A 75 -16.41 1.77 7.81
C ALA A 75 -17.36 1.33 6.68
N GLU A 76 -17.23 1.87 5.48
CA GLU A 76 -17.94 1.39 4.29
C GLU A 76 -17.43 0.03 3.84
N LEU A 77 -16.09 -0.15 3.78
CA LEU A 77 -15.49 -1.45 3.48
C LEU A 77 -15.90 -2.52 4.50
N GLU A 78 -15.91 -2.21 5.79
CA GLU A 78 -16.35 -3.14 6.84
C GLU A 78 -17.82 -3.55 6.69
N ARG A 79 -18.69 -2.61 6.30
CA ARG A 79 -20.11 -2.93 6.04
C ARG A 79 -20.30 -3.77 4.77
N LYS A 80 -19.38 -3.66 3.82
CA LYS A 80 -19.45 -4.30 2.51
C LYS A 80 -18.84 -5.71 2.51
N MET A 81 -17.71 -5.92 3.20
CA MET A 81 -16.89 -7.14 3.09
C MET A 81 -17.63 -8.47 3.32
N ASP A 82 -18.66 -8.50 4.18
CA ASP A 82 -19.45 -9.71 4.46
C ASP A 82 -20.61 -9.92 3.47
N LYS A 83 -21.00 -8.88 2.72
CA LYS A 83 -22.16 -8.88 1.81
C LYS A 83 -21.75 -8.92 0.35
N ASP A 84 -20.66 -8.25 0.01
CA ASP A 84 -20.18 -8.04 -1.34
C ASP A 84 -18.64 -7.95 -1.33
N PRO A 85 -17.92 -9.01 -1.73
CA PRO A 85 -16.47 -9.03 -1.74
C PRO A 85 -15.85 -8.28 -2.93
N SER A 86 -16.65 -7.54 -3.72
CA SER A 86 -16.15 -6.78 -4.86
C SER A 86 -15.20 -5.65 -4.43
N PRO A 87 -14.11 -5.43 -5.19
CA PRO A 87 -13.13 -4.40 -4.86
C PRO A 87 -13.78 -3.01 -4.84
N PRO A 88 -13.31 -2.09 -3.99
CA PRO A 88 -13.77 -0.72 -4.01
C PRO A 88 -13.37 -0.04 -5.33
N GLU A 89 -14.32 0.66 -5.93
CA GLU A 89 -14.09 1.39 -7.17
C GLU A 89 -13.13 2.56 -6.95
N ASN A 90 -12.29 2.86 -7.94
CA ASN A 90 -11.37 4.02 -7.94
C ASN A 90 -10.33 4.02 -6.82
N ILE A 91 -10.13 2.88 -6.15
CA ILE A 91 -9.08 2.71 -5.15
C ILE A 91 -7.94 1.90 -5.74
N ILE A 92 -6.73 2.42 -5.57
CA ILE A 92 -5.49 1.77 -5.97
C ILE A 92 -4.47 1.84 -4.83
N LEU A 93 -3.49 0.95 -4.88
CA LEU A 93 -2.39 0.93 -3.92
C LEU A 93 -1.10 1.37 -4.60
N TYR A 94 -0.31 2.14 -3.85
CA TYR A 94 1.06 2.50 -4.19
C TYR A 94 2.01 1.97 -3.12
N PRO A 95 3.21 1.49 -3.47
CA PRO A 95 4.24 1.18 -2.48
C PRO A 95 4.45 2.37 -1.55
N TYR A 96 4.38 2.15 -0.24
CA TYR A 96 4.61 3.22 0.72
C TYR A 96 6.11 3.51 0.79
N ILE A 97 6.52 4.66 0.26
CA ILE A 97 7.89 5.15 0.36
C ILE A 97 7.93 6.17 1.49
N ASN A 98 8.53 5.80 2.61
CA ASN A 98 8.84 6.78 3.64
C ASN A 98 9.86 7.78 3.05
N ILE A 99 9.39 8.98 2.73
CA ILE A 99 10.18 10.02 2.07
C ILE A 99 11.43 10.39 2.88
N GLN A 100 11.37 10.33 4.23
CA GLN A 100 12.54 10.56 5.07
C GLN A 100 13.60 9.49 4.89
N LEU A 101 13.19 8.22 4.74
CA LEU A 101 14.10 7.11 4.44
C LEU A 101 14.69 7.23 3.03
N LYS A 102 13.89 7.67 2.04
CA LYS A 102 14.39 7.92 0.68
C LYS A 102 15.49 8.98 0.68
N TYR A 103 15.24 10.13 1.32
CA TYR A 103 16.26 11.17 1.42
C TYR A 103 17.48 10.68 2.21
N LEU A 104 17.30 9.88 3.26
CA LEU A 104 18.41 9.28 4.00
C LEU A 104 19.28 8.39 3.09
N ILE A 105 18.67 7.54 2.25
CA ILE A 105 19.39 6.69 1.31
C ILE A 105 20.15 7.53 0.28
N GLU A 106 19.52 8.55 -0.31
CA GLU A 106 20.16 9.46 -1.26
C GLU A 106 21.35 10.19 -0.62
N LEU A 107 21.20 10.64 0.64
CA LEU A 107 22.23 11.34 1.39
C LEU A 107 23.41 10.40 1.75
N VAL A 108 23.13 9.13 2.07
CA VAL A 108 24.16 8.10 2.29
C VAL A 108 24.92 7.80 1.00
N ILE A 109 24.23 7.62 -0.14
CA ILE A 109 24.86 7.38 -1.44
C ILE A 109 25.77 8.55 -1.84
N TYR A 110 25.29 9.79 -1.65
CA TYR A 110 26.07 11.00 -1.91
C TYR A 110 27.33 11.05 -1.03
N ALA A 111 27.20 10.80 0.28
CA ALA A 111 28.32 10.82 1.21
C ALA A 111 29.38 9.75 0.90
N ILE A 112 28.98 8.59 0.38
CA ILE A 112 29.91 7.53 -0.07
C ILE A 112 30.65 7.98 -1.34
N HIS A 113 29.94 8.54 -2.32
CA HIS A 113 30.55 9.03 -3.56
C HIS A 113 31.57 10.15 -3.33
N GLU A 114 31.23 11.16 -2.52
CA GLU A 114 32.16 12.26 -2.19
C GLU A 114 33.43 11.75 -1.49
N ARG A 115 33.32 10.78 -0.58
CA ARG A 115 34.50 10.19 0.08
C ARG A 115 35.38 9.33 -0.84
N LEU A 116 34.87 8.87 -1.98
CA LEU A 116 35.63 8.12 -2.98
C LEU A 116 36.36 9.04 -3.98
N ILE A 117 35.94 10.30 -4.12
CA ILE A 117 36.54 11.28 -5.05
C ILE A 117 37.73 12.04 -4.42
N VAL A 118 37.86 12.05 -3.08
CA VAL A 118 38.97 12.70 -2.35
C VAL A 118 40.14 11.73 -2.10
N ARG A 119 40.42 10.79 -3.00
CA ARG A 119 41.62 9.94 -2.96
C ARG A 119 42.43 10.02 -4.24
#